data_AF-A0A7F5R286-F1
#
_entry.id   AF-A0A7F5R286-F1
#
_cell.length_a   1.000
_cell.length_b   1.000
_cell.length_c   1.000
_cell.angle_alpha   90.00
_cell.angle_beta   90.00
_cell.angle_gamma   90.00
#
_symmetry.space_group_name_H-M   'P 1'
#
loop_
_entity.id
_entity.type
_entity.pdbx_description
1 polymer ?
#
loop_
_entity_poly.entity_id
_entity_poly.type
_entity_poly.pdbx_seq_one_letter_code
_entity_poly.pdbx_strand_id
1 'polypeptide(L)'
;MTLKDIEEKKGLCVVYFFSNDLQIELRIREKNKKNKILQQQNRLLRKRINSIHSLMQHLKQKKLLSAVVIESTVPHSTKVLFKQILQRKQRVYPVELKKFALTLTFYSPKGYQFVRKNFNNALPHPRTLQKWYYGTNNSEVSLEFGGIKSVY
;
A
#
# COMPACT_ATOMS: atom_id res chain seq x y z
N MET A 1 -62.93 32.69 12.61
CA MET A 1 -61.61 32.93 12.01
C MET A 1 -61.61 34.36 11.51
N THR A 2 -60.88 35.25 12.18
CA THR A 2 -60.92 36.69 11.91
C THR A 2 -59.99 37.02 10.73
N LEU A 3 -60.25 38.14 10.04
CA LEU A 3 -59.43 38.59 8.91
C LEU A 3 -57.94 38.77 9.29
N LYS A 4 -57.67 39.17 10.53
CA LYS A 4 -56.32 39.29 11.10
C LYS A 4 -55.59 37.94 11.15
N ASP A 5 -56.29 36.86 11.51
CA ASP A 5 -55.71 35.50 11.57
C ASP A 5 -55.30 34.98 10.18
N ILE A 6 -56.01 35.40 9.13
CA ILE A 6 -55.73 35.01 7.74
C ILE A 6 -54.52 35.76 7.19
N GLU A 7 -54.40 37.05 7.48
CA GLU A 7 -53.23 37.85 7.10
C GLU A 7 -51.96 37.37 7.81
N GLU A 8 -52.07 37.03 9.10
CA GLU A 8 -50.95 36.48 9.87
C GLU A 8 -50.51 35.11 9.35
N LYS A 9 -51.46 34.21 9.04
CA LYS A 9 -51.14 32.92 8.40
C LYS A 9 -50.54 33.07 7.01
N LYS A 10 -51.02 34.03 6.21
CA LYS A 10 -50.41 34.34 4.90
C LYS A 10 -48.98 34.86 5.07
N GLY A 11 -48.74 35.76 6.01
CA GLY A 11 -47.40 36.26 6.34
C GLY A 11 -46.45 35.15 6.77
N LEU A 12 -46.88 34.28 7.70
CA LEU A 12 -46.10 33.11 8.14
C LEU A 12 -45.75 32.16 6.98
N CYS A 13 -46.71 31.88 6.09
CA CYS A 13 -46.50 31.01 4.94
C CYS A 13 -45.46 31.59 3.97
N VAL A 14 -45.52 32.90 3.71
CA VAL A 14 -44.56 33.62 2.87
C VAL A 14 -43.15 33.56 3.49
N VAL A 15 -43.02 33.83 4.79
CA VAL A 15 -41.74 33.76 5.51
C VAL A 15 -41.16 32.34 5.49
N TYR A 16 -42.00 31.31 5.67
CA TYR A 16 -41.56 29.90 5.62
C TYR A 16 -41.07 29.51 4.22
N PHE A 17 -41.76 29.94 3.17
CA PHE A 17 -41.39 29.66 1.78
C PHE A 17 -40.03 30.29 1.44
N PHE A 18 -39.87 31.60 1.71
CA PHE A 18 -38.60 32.30 1.49
C PHE A 18 -37.44 31.70 2.30
N SER A 19 -37.70 31.28 3.53
CA SER A 19 -36.68 30.65 4.38
C SER A 19 -36.22 29.30 3.81
N ASN A 20 -37.14 28.47 3.32
CA ASN A 20 -36.81 27.19 2.69
C ASN A 20 -36.04 27.37 1.36
N ASP A 21 -36.45 28.32 0.52
CA ASP A 21 -35.77 28.62 -0.75
C ASP A 21 -34.32 29.07 -0.52
N LEU A 22 -34.10 29.93 0.48
CA LEU A 22 -32.75 30.38 0.85
C LEU A 22 -31.86 29.21 1.31
N GLN A 23 -32.41 28.27 2.09
CA GLN A 23 -31.68 27.08 2.54
C GLN A 23 -31.32 26.15 1.39
N ILE A 24 -32.21 26.02 0.39
CA ILE A 24 -31.96 25.22 -0.82
C ILE A 24 -30.82 25.85 -1.63
N GLU A 25 -30.83 27.17 -1.83
CA GLU A 25 -29.79 27.91 -2.54
C GLU A 25 -28.40 27.77 -1.88
N LEU A 26 -28.33 27.90 -0.55
CA LEU A 26 -27.08 27.71 0.19
C LEU A 26 -26.53 26.29 0.01
N ARG A 27 -27.40 25.28 0.09
CA ARG A 27 -27.02 23.87 -0.11
C ARG A 27 -26.54 23.60 -1.54
N ILE A 28 -27.18 24.20 -2.55
CA ILE A 28 -26.74 24.09 -3.95
C ILE A 28 -25.35 24.72 -4.12
N ARG A 29 -25.14 25.91 -3.54
CA ARG A 29 -23.85 26.62 -3.57
C ARG A 29 -22.72 25.80 -2.97
N GLU A 30 -22.95 25.19 -1.80
CA GLU A 30 -21.97 24.33 -1.14
C GLU A 30 -21.63 23.09 -1.98
N LYS A 31 -22.65 22.41 -2.51
CA LYS A 31 -22.46 21.26 -3.40
C LYS A 31 -21.68 21.64 -4.66
N ASN A 32 -22.00 22.77 -5.28
CA ASN A 32 -21.30 23.26 -6.46
C ASN A 32 -19.83 23.59 -6.16
N LYS A 33 -19.56 24.23 -5.01
CA LYS A 33 -18.19 24.49 -4.54
C LYS A 33 -17.41 23.19 -4.35
N LYS A 34 -18.01 22.20 -3.70
CA LYS A 34 -17.39 20.87 -3.49
C LYS A 34 -17.14 20.15 -4.83
N ASN A 35 -18.10 20.18 -5.73
CA ASN A 35 -17.99 19.56 -7.05
C ASN A 35 -16.84 20.18 -7.87
N LYS A 36 -16.72 21.51 -7.84
CA LYS A 36 -15.60 22.23 -8.48
C LYS A 36 -14.23 21.77 -7.95
N ILE A 37 -14.09 21.64 -6.63
CA ILE A 37 -12.85 21.17 -6.00
C ILE A 37 -12.53 19.74 -6.43
N LEU A 38 -13.51 18.83 -6.37
CA LEU A 38 -13.33 17.44 -6.77
C LEU A 38 -12.97 17.30 -8.25
N GLN A 39 -13.62 18.07 -9.13
CA GLN A 39 -13.30 18.10 -10.56
C GLN A 39 -11.87 18.58 -10.81
N GLN A 40 -11.42 19.60 -10.07
CA GLN A 40 -10.04 20.11 -10.16
C GLN A 40 -9.03 19.05 -9.71
N GLN A 41 -9.27 18.37 -8.58
CA GLN A 41 -8.44 17.27 -8.12
C GLN A 41 -8.37 16.14 -9.15
N ASN A 42 -9.50 15.74 -9.72
CA ASN A 42 -9.56 14.75 -10.79
C ASN A 42 -8.74 15.15 -12.02
N ARG A 43 -8.82 16.43 -12.42
CA ARG A 43 -8.01 16.95 -13.53
C ARG A 43 -6.51 16.86 -13.24
N LEU A 44 -6.09 17.19 -12.02
CA LEU A 44 -4.69 17.08 -11.61
C LEU A 44 -4.20 15.62 -11.57
N LEU A 45 -5.02 14.72 -11.05
CA LEU A 45 -4.72 13.28 -11.03
C LEU A 45 -4.57 12.73 -12.46
N ARG A 46 -5.49 13.09 -13.37
CA ARG A 46 -5.41 12.70 -14.79
C ARG A 46 -4.14 13.22 -15.46
N LYS A 47 -3.74 14.47 -15.20
CA LYS A 47 -2.47 15.02 -15.71
C LYS A 47 -1.26 14.23 -15.22
N ARG A 48 -1.23 13.88 -13.92
CA ARG A 48 -0.16 13.06 -13.35
C ARG A 48 -0.10 11.67 -13.96
N ILE A 49 -1.25 11.03 -14.16
CA ILE A 49 -1.35 9.73 -14.83
C ILE A 49 -0.79 9.82 -16.26
N ASN A 50 -1.18 10.84 -17.03
CA ASN A 50 -0.69 11.02 -18.39
C ASN A 50 0.82 11.27 -18.44
N SER A 51 1.36 12.05 -17.49
CA SER A 51 2.81 12.28 -17.35
C SER A 51 3.56 10.96 -17.04
N ILE A 52 3.06 10.18 -16.08
CA ILE A 52 3.64 8.87 -15.74
C ILE A 52 3.55 7.91 -16.93
N HIS A 53 2.41 7.89 -17.64
CA HIS A 53 2.21 7.03 -18.80
C HIS A 53 3.17 7.39 -19.94
N SER A 54 3.35 8.68 -20.21
CA SER A 54 4.32 9.18 -21.18
C SER A 54 5.75 8.74 -20.82
N LEU A 55 6.15 8.94 -19.57
CA LEU A 55 7.46 8.50 -19.08
C LEU A 55 7.64 6.97 -19.22
N MET A 56 6.62 6.19 -18.87
CA MET A 56 6.65 4.74 -19.05
C MET A 56 6.79 4.32 -20.53
N GLN A 57 6.12 5.00 -21.45
CA GLN A 57 6.28 4.76 -22.89
C GLN A 57 7.71 5.04 -23.35
N HIS A 58 8.28 6.19 -22.97
CA HIS A 58 9.66 6.54 -23.29
C HIS A 58 10.66 5.51 -22.74
N LEU A 59 10.49 5.06 -21.51
CA LEU A 59 11.37 4.06 -20.90
C LEU A 59 11.26 2.68 -21.56
N LYS A 60 10.06 2.29 -22.01
CA LYS A 60 9.86 1.06 -22.81
C LYS A 60 10.54 1.17 -24.18
N GLN A 61 10.37 2.29 -24.89
CA GLN A 61 11.01 2.53 -26.18
C GLN A 61 12.54 2.48 -26.08
N LYS A 62 13.11 3.08 -25.03
CA LYS A 62 14.55 3.03 -24.74
C LYS A 62 15.05 1.65 -24.26
N LYS A 63 14.19 0.63 -24.20
CA LYS A 63 14.46 -0.74 -23.72
C LYS A 63 14.97 -0.84 -22.27
N LEU A 64 14.91 0.24 -21.48
CA LEU A 64 15.40 0.30 -20.10
C LEU A 64 14.53 -0.46 -19.09
N LEU A 65 13.30 -0.83 -19.46
CA LEU A 65 12.34 -1.56 -18.62
C LEU A 65 11.95 -2.94 -19.18
N SER A 66 12.70 -3.46 -20.14
CA SER A 66 12.43 -4.80 -20.66
C SER A 66 12.71 -5.85 -19.58
N ALA A 67 11.93 -6.94 -19.54
CA ALA A 67 12.13 -8.06 -18.61
C ALA A 67 13.58 -8.57 -18.67
N VAL A 68 14.19 -8.52 -19.85
CA VAL A 68 15.59 -8.91 -20.12
C VAL A 68 16.59 -8.07 -19.31
N VAL A 69 16.40 -6.75 -19.21
CA VAL A 69 17.31 -5.87 -18.44
C VAL A 69 17.20 -6.13 -16.94
N ILE A 70 16.00 -6.41 -16.44
CA ILE A 70 15.83 -6.80 -15.03
C ILE A 70 16.52 -8.15 -14.78
N GLU A 71 16.42 -9.08 -15.72
CA GLU A 71 17.07 -10.39 -15.61
C GLU A 71 18.60 -10.35 -15.71
N SER A 72 19.19 -9.38 -16.42
CA SER A 72 20.63 -9.20 -16.52
C SER A 72 21.24 -8.33 -15.42
N THR A 73 20.43 -7.47 -14.78
CA THR A 73 20.89 -6.54 -13.73
C THR A 73 20.83 -7.16 -12.33
N VAL A 74 19.93 -8.13 -12.13
CA VAL A 74 19.72 -8.78 -10.84
C VAL A 74 20.66 -9.99 -10.70
N PRO A 75 21.49 -10.08 -9.65
CA PRO A 75 22.33 -11.25 -9.39
C PRO A 75 21.51 -12.54 -9.34
N HIS A 76 22.06 -13.62 -9.90
CA HIS A 76 21.35 -14.91 -10.04
C HIS A 76 20.71 -15.40 -8.74
N SER A 77 21.44 -15.27 -7.62
CA SER A 77 20.99 -15.65 -6.27
C SER A 77 19.73 -14.92 -5.79
N THR A 78 19.48 -13.71 -6.28
CA THR A 78 18.34 -12.88 -5.87
C THR A 78 17.21 -12.85 -6.90
N LYS A 79 17.44 -13.39 -8.11
CA LYS A 79 16.50 -13.38 -9.24
C LYS A 79 15.13 -13.95 -8.87
N VAL A 80 15.11 -15.04 -8.08
CA VAL A 80 13.87 -15.67 -7.59
C VAL A 80 13.06 -14.73 -6.69
N LEU A 81 13.73 -14.01 -5.78
CA LEU A 81 13.07 -13.08 -4.87
C LEU A 81 12.51 -11.86 -5.61
N PHE A 82 13.30 -11.28 -6.53
CA PHE A 82 12.84 -10.16 -7.34
C PHE A 82 11.64 -10.54 -8.21
N LYS A 83 11.65 -11.72 -8.84
CA LYS A 83 10.51 -12.23 -9.62
C LYS A 83 9.26 -12.38 -8.75
N GLN A 84 9.39 -12.89 -7.53
CA GLN A 84 8.27 -13.01 -6.58
C GLN A 84 7.72 -11.67 -6.12
N ILE A 85 8.60 -10.69 -5.86
CA ILE A 85 8.21 -9.32 -5.50
C ILE A 85 7.41 -8.68 -6.64
N LEU A 86 7.88 -8.82 -7.89
CA LEU A 86 7.20 -8.31 -9.07
C LEU A 86 5.85 -8.99 -9.31
N GLN A 87 5.77 -10.31 -9.09
CA GLN A 87 4.55 -11.09 -9.32
C GLN A 87 3.56 -11.08 -8.15
N ARG A 88 3.88 -10.42 -7.03
CA ARG A 88 3.07 -10.41 -5.78
C ARG A 88 2.64 -11.80 -5.30
N LYS A 89 3.45 -12.83 -5.58
CA LYS A 89 3.17 -14.22 -5.18
C LYS A 89 3.65 -14.50 -3.76
N GLN A 90 3.15 -15.59 -3.18
CA GLN A 90 3.72 -16.14 -1.95
C GLN A 90 5.22 -16.38 -2.13
N ARG A 91 6.00 -15.93 -1.15
CA ARG A 91 7.45 -15.91 -1.23
C ARG A 91 8.02 -17.28 -0.87
N VAL A 92 8.60 -17.94 -1.86
CA VAL A 92 9.43 -19.14 -1.67
C VAL A 92 10.86 -18.66 -1.50
N TYR A 93 11.42 -18.85 -0.31
CA TYR A 93 12.77 -18.43 0.02
C TYR A 93 13.77 -19.54 -0.31
N PRO A 94 14.87 -19.24 -1.03
CA PRO A 94 15.92 -20.22 -1.30
C PRO A 94 16.61 -20.64 0.00
N VAL A 95 17.18 -21.84 0.03
CA VAL A 95 17.77 -22.45 1.25
C VAL A 95 18.87 -21.56 1.83
N GLU A 96 19.73 -20.98 1.00
CA GLU A 96 20.80 -20.06 1.42
C GLU A 96 20.24 -18.83 2.16
N LEU A 97 19.14 -18.26 1.67
CA LEU A 97 18.51 -17.12 2.33
C LEU A 97 17.82 -17.51 3.63
N LYS A 98 17.27 -18.74 3.71
CA LYS A 98 16.75 -19.27 4.98
C LYS A 98 17.86 -19.41 6.01
N LYS A 99 19.00 -20.02 5.64
CA LYS A 99 20.18 -20.15 6.49
C LYS A 99 20.65 -18.78 6.95
N PHE A 100 20.90 -17.85 6.03
CA PHE A 100 21.29 -16.47 6.34
C PHE A 100 20.33 -15.78 7.31
N ALA A 101 19.02 -15.87 7.08
CA ALA A 101 18.02 -15.23 7.92
C ALA A 101 17.97 -15.83 9.34
N LEU A 102 18.10 -17.15 9.46
CA LEU A 102 18.17 -17.84 10.75
C LEU A 102 19.46 -17.47 11.50
N THR A 103 20.61 -17.55 10.83
CA THR A 103 21.92 -17.20 11.39
C THR A 103 21.97 -15.75 11.86
N LEU A 104 21.49 -14.80 11.04
CA LEU A 104 21.47 -13.38 11.42
C LEU A 104 20.53 -13.11 12.60
N THR A 105 19.38 -13.79 12.64
CA THR A 105 18.44 -13.67 13.77
C THR A 105 19.04 -14.23 15.05
N PHE A 106 19.79 -15.33 14.96
CA PHE A 106 20.51 -15.95 16.07
C PHE A 106 21.58 -15.00 16.64
N TYR A 107 22.42 -14.41 15.79
CA TYR A 107 23.45 -13.48 16.25
C TYR A 107 22.89 -12.13 16.74
N SER A 108 21.88 -11.59 16.05
CA SER A 108 21.28 -10.31 16.42
C SER A 108 19.87 -10.14 15.85
N PRO A 109 18.82 -10.31 16.67
CA PRO A 109 17.44 -10.03 16.25
C PRO A 109 17.25 -8.57 15.78
N LYS A 110 17.98 -7.62 16.41
CA LYS A 110 17.99 -6.21 16.01
C LYS A 110 18.65 -6.02 14.64
N GLY A 111 19.79 -6.69 14.41
CA GLY A 111 20.46 -6.70 13.11
C GLY A 111 19.57 -7.25 12.00
N TYR A 112 18.87 -8.36 12.27
CA TYR A 112 17.88 -8.91 11.36
C TYR A 112 16.77 -7.91 11.02
N GLN A 113 16.19 -7.25 12.02
CA GLN A 113 15.11 -6.28 11.81
C GLN A 113 15.57 -5.07 11.00
N PHE A 114 16.80 -4.60 11.22
CA PHE A 114 17.41 -3.53 10.44
C PHE A 114 17.55 -3.93 8.97
N VAL A 115 18.16 -5.09 8.68
CA VAL A 115 18.31 -5.58 7.30
C VAL A 115 16.93 -5.77 6.66
N ARG A 116 15.98 -6.38 7.35
CA ARG A 116 14.62 -6.55 6.83
C ARG A 116 13.96 -5.21 6.44
N LYS A 117 14.13 -4.16 7.25
CA LYS A 117 13.57 -2.83 6.97
C LYS A 117 14.22 -2.18 5.74
N ASN A 118 15.53 -2.27 5.60
CA ASN A 118 16.28 -1.63 4.51
C ASN A 118 16.11 -2.34 3.17
N PHE A 119 15.90 -3.66 3.18
CA PHE A 119 15.76 -4.46 1.95
C PHE A 119 14.30 -4.60 1.51
N ASN A 120 13.48 -3.55 1.66
CA ASN A 120 12.07 -3.51 1.26
C ASN A 120 11.24 -4.72 1.75
N ASN A 121 11.52 -5.17 2.98
CA ASN A 121 10.95 -6.39 3.56
C ASN A 121 11.17 -7.64 2.70
N ALA A 122 12.23 -7.76 1.91
CA ALA A 122 12.52 -8.94 1.08
C ALA A 122 12.82 -10.19 1.93
N LEU A 123 13.24 -10.01 3.18
CA LEU A 123 13.49 -11.09 4.13
C LEU A 123 12.17 -11.60 4.76
N PRO A 124 12.14 -12.87 5.22
CA PRO A 124 11.00 -13.47 5.89
C PRO A 124 10.46 -12.65 7.07
N HIS A 125 9.21 -12.88 7.46
CA HIS A 125 8.72 -12.32 8.72
C HIS A 125 9.35 -13.09 9.90
N PRO A 126 9.66 -12.47 11.06
CA PRO A 126 10.17 -13.19 12.24
C PRO A 126 9.31 -14.41 12.62
N ARG A 127 7.98 -14.30 12.52
CA ARG A 127 7.05 -15.43 12.68
C ARG A 127 7.31 -16.59 11.72
N THR A 128 7.73 -16.31 10.49
CA THR A 128 8.13 -17.34 9.52
C THR A 128 9.43 -18.03 9.94
N LEU A 129 10.39 -17.27 10.50
CA LEU A 129 11.64 -17.82 11.03
C LEU A 129 11.37 -18.74 12.22
N GLN A 130 10.50 -18.34 13.14
CA GLN A 130 10.07 -19.20 14.25
C GLN A 130 9.48 -20.52 13.75
N LYS A 131 8.59 -20.47 12.74
CA LYS A 131 8.03 -21.69 12.14
C LYS A 131 9.11 -22.59 11.54
N TRP A 132 10.15 -22.02 10.93
CA TRP A 132 11.27 -22.82 10.42
C TRP A 132 12.07 -23.42 11.56
N TYR A 133 12.38 -22.65 12.60
CA TYR A 133 13.10 -23.11 13.78
C TYR A 133 12.40 -24.27 14.50
N TYR A 134 11.08 -24.18 14.68
CA TYR A 134 10.29 -25.24 15.33
C TYR A 134 9.90 -26.38 14.37
N GLY A 135 9.91 -26.15 13.06
CA GLY A 135 9.53 -27.13 12.03
C GLY A 135 10.70 -27.98 11.50
N THR A 136 11.94 -27.64 11.81
CA THR A 136 13.17 -28.34 11.36
C THR A 136 13.58 -29.50 12.27
N ASN A 137 12.68 -30.44 12.53
CA ASN A 137 13.09 -31.76 13.00
C ASN A 137 13.57 -32.66 11.84
N ASN A 138 13.33 -32.31 10.56
CA ASN A 138 13.57 -33.20 9.41
C ASN A 138 14.19 -32.53 8.15
N SER A 139 15.09 -31.55 8.28
CA SER A 139 15.94 -31.17 7.12
C SER A 139 17.25 -30.55 7.57
N GLU A 140 18.32 -31.35 7.48
CA GLU A 140 19.79 -31.12 7.31
C GLU A 140 20.48 -29.80 7.75
N VAL A 141 19.79 -28.82 8.31
CA VAL A 141 20.35 -27.52 8.75
C VAL A 141 20.80 -27.57 10.21
N SER A 142 20.39 -28.62 10.95
CA SER A 142 20.72 -28.80 12.37
C SER A 142 22.14 -29.32 12.63
N LEU A 143 22.90 -29.70 11.59
CA LEU A 143 24.23 -30.30 11.76
C LEU A 143 25.37 -29.28 11.92
N GLU A 144 25.15 -27.98 11.70
CA GLU A 144 26.20 -26.95 11.87
C GLU A 144 25.97 -26.00 13.05
N PHE A 145 24.77 -25.98 13.64
CA PHE A 145 24.48 -25.11 14.79
C PHE A 145 24.20 -25.99 16.00
N GLY A 146 25.29 -26.33 16.68
CA GLY A 146 25.34 -27.21 17.84
C GLY A 146 24.22 -26.98 18.85
N GLY A 147 23.74 -28.08 19.42
CA GLY A 147 22.64 -28.12 20.36
C GLY A 147 22.79 -27.12 21.50
N ILE A 148 21.92 -26.12 21.49
CA ILE A 148 21.59 -25.36 22.69
C ILE A 148 20.07 -25.39 22.77
N LYS A 149 19.59 -26.16 23.76
CA LYS A 149 18.18 -26.18 24.16
C LYS A 149 17.75 -24.76 24.50
N SER A 150 16.55 -24.40 24.03
CA SER A 150 15.86 -23.14 24.35
C SER A 150 15.88 -22.88 25.86
N VAL A 151 16.55 -21.81 26.27
CA VAL A 151 16.23 -21.10 27.52
C VAL A 151 15.63 -19.78 27.06
N TYR A 152 14.32 -19.80 26.79
CA TYR A 152 13.30 -18.74 26.84
C TYR A 152 12.00 -19.35 26.32
#